data_AF-A0AAW7MMV4-F1
#
_entry.id   AF-A0AAW7MMV4-F1
#
_cell.length_a   1.000
_cell.length_b   1.000
_cell.length_c   1.000
_cell.angle_alpha   90.00
_cell.angle_beta   90.00
_cell.angle_gamma   90.00
#
_symmetry.space_group_name_H-M   'P 1'
#
loop_
_entity.id
_entity.type
_entity.pdbx_description
1 polymer ?
#
loop_
_entity_poly.entity_id
_entity_poly.type
_entity_poly.pdbx_seq_one_letter_code
_entity_poly.pdbx_strand_id
1 'polypeptide(L)'
;MCHAVYLRGHWQWRAVPPDAATVTCSACHRSADGVPAARLVLDGTFEAAHRQEILGLVNHRAQRLHREHPMERVMAITSGEDGTAITTTGMHIARAIGNAIHHAYGGKLDLDYGHAESELHVRWHRS
;
A
#
# COMPACT_ATOMS: atom_id res chain seq x y z
N MET A 1 -13.74 11.79 5.06
CA MET A 1 -12.76 12.17 6.12
C MET A 1 -12.51 10.94 7.00
N CYS A 2 -11.26 10.71 7.49
CA CYS A 2 -10.88 9.44 8.14
C CYS A 2 -10.69 9.47 9.67
N HIS A 3 -10.87 10.62 10.33
CA HIS A 3 -10.72 10.79 11.79
C HIS A 3 -9.37 10.41 12.43
N ALA A 4 -8.33 10.14 11.63
CA ALA A 4 -6.96 10.04 12.15
C ALA A 4 -6.55 11.39 12.78
N VAL A 5 -5.85 11.35 13.90
CA VAL A 5 -5.43 12.55 14.63
C VAL A 5 -3.94 12.78 14.41
N TYR A 6 -3.57 14.02 14.08
CA TYR A 6 -2.18 14.44 14.03
C TYR A 6 -1.76 15.00 15.39
N LEU A 7 -0.78 14.38 16.04
CA LEU A 7 -0.28 14.78 17.34
C LEU A 7 1.24 14.56 17.41
N ARG A 8 1.97 15.57 17.88
CA ARG A 8 3.44 15.52 18.10
C ARG A 8 4.20 14.97 16.87
N GLY A 9 3.85 15.46 15.68
CA GLY A 9 4.56 15.09 14.45
C GLY A 9 4.02 13.85 13.72
N HIS A 10 3.06 13.12 14.29
CA HIS A 10 2.64 11.82 13.75
C HIS A 10 1.11 11.69 13.64
N TRP A 11 0.66 10.95 12.62
CA TRP A 11 -0.73 10.54 12.49
C TRP A 11 -1.00 9.26 13.29
N GLN A 12 -2.07 9.26 14.08
CA GLN A 12 -2.41 8.15 14.98
C GLN A 12 -3.93 7.87 14.97
N TRP A 13 -4.30 6.61 15.22
CA TRP A 13 -5.66 6.26 15.60
C TRP A 13 -5.85 6.51 17.08
N ARG A 14 -6.79 7.40 17.41
CA ARG A 14 -7.15 7.74 18.79
C ARG A 14 -8.45 8.53 18.78
N ALA A 15 -9.03 8.72 19.97
CA ALA A 15 -10.12 9.66 20.14
C ALA A 15 -9.69 11.07 19.71
N VAL A 16 -10.54 11.73 18.92
CA VAL A 16 -10.35 13.11 18.48
C VAL A 16 -10.47 14.03 19.70
N PRO A 17 -9.44 14.83 20.03
CA PRO A 17 -9.54 15.78 21.12
C PRO A 17 -10.69 16.78 20.89
N PRO A 18 -11.37 17.24 21.96
CA PRO A 18 -12.26 18.38 21.84
C PRO A 18 -11.49 19.58 21.27
N ASP A 19 -12.16 20.37 20.44
CA ASP A 19 -11.62 21.58 19.78
C ASP A 19 -10.45 21.33 18.81
N ALA A 20 -10.21 20.09 18.39
CA ALA A 20 -9.22 19.79 17.37
C ALA A 20 -9.63 20.39 16.01
N ALA A 21 -8.69 21.09 15.37
CA ALA A 21 -8.87 21.57 14.00
C ALA A 21 -9.09 20.40 13.03
N THR A 22 -10.03 20.57 12.11
CA THR A 22 -10.31 19.60 11.05
C THR A 22 -9.41 19.85 9.85
N VAL A 23 -8.66 18.82 9.46
CA VAL A 23 -7.81 18.83 8.27
C VAL A 23 -7.94 17.50 7.52
N THR A 24 -7.68 17.52 6.21
CA THR A 24 -7.59 16.30 5.41
C THR A 24 -6.17 15.73 5.51
N CYS A 25 -6.05 14.45 5.86
CA CYS A 25 -4.72 13.82 5.97
C CYS A 25 -4.12 13.52 4.59
N SER A 26 -2.80 13.34 4.54
CA SER A 26 -2.08 13.08 3.28
C SER A 26 -2.58 11.82 2.56
N ALA A 27 -2.92 10.76 3.29
CA ALA A 27 -3.49 9.55 2.70
C ALA A 27 -4.87 9.81 2.07
N CYS A 28 -5.73 10.59 2.73
CA CYS A 28 -7.02 10.97 2.15
C CYS A 28 -6.87 11.86 0.91
N HIS A 29 -5.93 12.81 0.92
CA HIS A 29 -5.60 13.63 -0.25
C HIS A 29 -5.16 12.76 -1.44
N ARG A 30 -4.16 11.90 -1.25
CA ARG A 30 -3.68 10.98 -2.30
C ARG A 30 -4.79 10.09 -2.87
N SER A 31 -5.65 9.55 -2.01
CA SER A 31 -6.78 8.74 -2.44
C SER A 31 -7.81 9.54 -3.25
N ALA A 32 -8.09 10.78 -2.87
CA ALA A 32 -9.03 11.65 -3.59
C ALA A 32 -8.47 12.10 -4.94
N ASP A 33 -7.18 12.42 -4.99
CA ASP A 33 -6.53 12.97 -6.18
C ASP A 33 -6.04 11.87 -7.15
N GLY A 34 -6.09 10.60 -6.74
CA GLY A 34 -5.61 9.48 -7.53
C GLY A 34 -4.08 9.45 -7.71
N VAL A 35 -3.34 10.09 -6.81
CA VAL A 35 -1.87 10.21 -6.88
C VAL A 35 -1.20 9.32 -5.83
N PRO A 36 -0.88 8.06 -6.17
CA PRO A 36 -0.28 7.14 -5.21
C PRO A 36 1.14 7.56 -4.80
N ALA A 37 1.58 7.08 -3.66
CA ALA A 37 2.99 7.13 -3.27
C ALA A 37 3.77 5.93 -3.79
N ALA A 38 3.09 4.84 -4.13
CA ALA A 38 3.70 3.68 -4.76
C ALA A 38 2.72 2.88 -5.61
N ARG A 39 3.28 2.20 -6.62
CA ARG A 39 2.62 1.19 -7.45
C ARG A 39 3.33 -0.15 -7.28
N LEU A 40 2.54 -1.21 -7.14
CA LEU A 40 3.05 -2.58 -7.18
C LEU A 40 2.42 -3.31 -8.35
N VAL A 41 3.23 -4.06 -9.09
CA VAL A 41 2.78 -4.99 -10.12
C VAL A 41 3.21 -6.40 -9.71
N LEU A 42 2.24 -7.32 -9.68
CA LEU A 42 2.43 -8.73 -9.43
C LEU A 42 2.11 -9.47 -10.73
N ASP A 43 3.06 -10.20 -11.29
CA ASP A 43 2.89 -10.83 -12.59
C ASP A 43 3.58 -12.21 -12.69
N GLY A 44 3.24 -12.94 -13.77
CA GLY A 44 3.73 -14.29 -14.05
C GLY A 44 2.69 -15.39 -13.82
N THR A 45 2.96 -16.58 -14.36
CA THR A 45 2.04 -17.73 -14.33
C THR A 45 1.70 -18.18 -12.91
N PHE A 46 2.63 -18.03 -11.97
CA PHE A 46 2.36 -18.33 -10.56
C PHE A 46 1.34 -17.37 -9.96
N GLU A 47 1.43 -16.07 -10.27
CA GLU A 47 0.45 -15.08 -9.80
C GLU A 47 -0.93 -15.42 -10.33
N ALA A 48 -1.06 -15.71 -11.63
CA ALA A 48 -2.33 -16.09 -12.24
C ALA A 48 -2.96 -17.35 -11.59
N ALA A 49 -2.13 -18.33 -11.23
CA ALA A 49 -2.58 -19.57 -10.59
C ALA A 49 -2.94 -19.41 -9.09
N HIS A 50 -2.28 -18.49 -8.38
CA HIS A 50 -2.39 -18.34 -6.92
C HIS A 50 -2.93 -16.97 -6.47
N ARG A 51 -3.53 -16.20 -7.38
CA ARG A 51 -3.97 -14.82 -7.18
C ARG A 51 -4.78 -14.61 -5.90
N GLN A 52 -5.75 -15.48 -5.63
CA GLN A 52 -6.61 -15.34 -4.46
C GLN A 52 -5.81 -15.44 -3.15
N GLU A 53 -4.85 -16.36 -3.07
CA GLU A 53 -3.99 -16.54 -1.90
C GLU A 53 -3.04 -15.33 -1.72
N ILE A 54 -2.47 -14.84 -2.81
CA ILE A 54 -1.63 -13.63 -2.83
C ILE A 54 -2.43 -12.42 -2.36
N LEU A 55 -3.65 -12.22 -2.87
CA LEU A 55 -4.52 -11.12 -2.46
C LEU A 55 -4.97 -11.24 -1.01
N GLY A 56 -5.16 -12.47 -0.49
CA GLY A 56 -5.37 -12.70 0.93
C GLY A 56 -4.21 -12.15 1.78
N LEU A 57 -2.97 -12.46 1.38
CA LEU A 57 -1.75 -11.96 2.05
C LEU A 57 -1.64 -10.43 1.96
N VAL A 58 -1.88 -9.85 0.78
CA VAL A 58 -1.89 -8.39 0.54
C VAL A 58 -2.87 -7.71 1.49
N ASN A 59 -4.13 -8.17 1.51
CA ASN A 59 -5.18 -7.57 2.34
C ASN A 59 -4.86 -7.69 3.83
N HIS A 60 -4.40 -8.86 4.29
CA HIS A 60 -4.00 -9.04 5.68
C HIS A 60 -2.85 -8.09 6.09
N ARG A 61 -1.82 -7.97 5.24
CA ARG A 61 -0.69 -7.08 5.48
C ARG A 61 -1.12 -5.62 5.49
N ALA A 62 -1.98 -5.22 4.56
CA ALA A 62 -2.51 -3.86 4.45
C ALA A 62 -3.36 -3.49 5.66
N GLN A 63 -4.28 -4.37 6.09
CA GLN A 63 -5.11 -4.14 7.27
C GLN A 63 -4.28 -4.01 8.55
N ARG A 64 -3.26 -4.86 8.73
CA ARG A 64 -2.36 -4.77 9.88
C ARG A 64 -1.62 -3.43 9.91
N LEU A 65 -0.97 -3.05 8.81
CA LEU A 65 -0.26 -1.78 8.73
C LEU A 65 -1.20 -0.60 8.92
N HIS A 66 -2.40 -0.64 8.34
CA HIS A 66 -3.36 0.44 8.50
C HIS A 66 -3.73 0.66 9.96
N ARG A 67 -3.96 -0.41 10.74
CA ARG A 67 -4.26 -0.32 12.19
C ARG A 67 -3.13 0.28 13.01
N GLU A 68 -1.89 0.15 12.57
CA GLU A 68 -0.71 0.67 13.27
C GLU A 68 -0.34 2.08 12.76
N HIS A 69 -0.53 2.34 11.48
CA HIS A 69 -0.06 3.49 10.75
C HIS A 69 -1.18 4.05 9.87
N PRO A 70 -1.90 5.09 10.32
CA PRO A 70 -3.08 5.59 9.62
C PRO A 70 -2.82 6.04 8.18
N MET A 71 -1.60 6.43 7.84
CA MET A 71 -1.23 6.91 6.50
C MET A 71 -0.87 5.78 5.52
N GLU A 72 -0.69 4.56 6.00
CA GLU A 72 -0.33 3.39 5.20
C GLU A 72 -1.62 2.68 4.75
N ARG A 73 -2.02 2.87 3.49
CA ARG A 73 -3.27 2.34 2.93
C ARG A 73 -3.07 1.82 1.53
N VAL A 74 -3.82 0.78 1.20
CA VAL A 74 -4.07 0.40 -0.20
C VAL A 74 -5.15 1.33 -0.74
N MET A 75 -4.91 1.90 -1.91
CA MET A 75 -5.85 2.77 -2.64
C MET A 75 -6.74 1.94 -3.56
N ALA A 76 -6.13 1.08 -4.37
CA ALA A 76 -6.85 0.19 -5.28
C ALA A 76 -6.07 -1.11 -5.51
N ILE A 77 -6.82 -2.16 -5.87
CA ILE A 77 -6.30 -3.44 -6.35
C ILE A 77 -7.08 -3.77 -7.61
N THR A 78 -6.38 -3.96 -8.73
CA THR A 78 -6.98 -4.32 -10.02
C THR A 78 -6.27 -5.54 -10.55
N SER A 79 -7.02 -6.60 -10.88
CA SER A 79 -6.46 -7.85 -11.42
C SER A 79 -7.03 -8.14 -12.80
N GLY A 80 -6.21 -8.72 -13.67
CA GLY A 80 -6.58 -9.10 -15.03
C GLY A 80 -5.71 -10.21 -15.57
N GLU A 81 -5.68 -10.34 -16.90
CA GLU A 81 -4.86 -11.32 -17.61
C GLU A 81 -3.36 -11.06 -17.43
N ASP A 82 -2.96 -9.78 -17.40
CA ASP A 82 -1.56 -9.36 -17.28
C ASP A 82 -1.00 -9.38 -15.85
N GLY A 83 -1.83 -9.77 -14.86
CA GLY A 83 -1.45 -9.82 -13.45
C GLY A 83 -2.30 -8.92 -12.56
N THR A 84 -1.74 -8.50 -11.43
CA THR A 84 -2.39 -7.63 -10.45
C THR A 84 -1.60 -6.35 -10.21
N ALA A 85 -2.28 -5.21 -10.39
CA ALA A 85 -1.79 -3.88 -10.05
C ALA A 85 -2.37 -3.40 -8.71
N ILE A 86 -1.52 -2.85 -7.85
CA ILE A 86 -1.89 -2.31 -6.53
C ILE A 86 -1.32 -0.90 -6.41
N THR A 87 -2.12 0.04 -5.90
CA THR A 87 -1.67 1.41 -5.58
C THR A 87 -1.76 1.65 -4.08
N THR A 88 -0.84 2.43 -3.52
CA THR A 88 -0.81 2.72 -2.08
C THR A 88 -0.53 4.18 -1.77
N THR A 89 -1.02 4.64 -0.60
CA THR A 89 -0.80 6.00 -0.11
C THR A 89 0.57 6.23 0.53
N GLY A 90 1.29 5.14 0.83
CA GLY A 90 2.64 5.17 1.41
C GLY A 90 3.59 4.17 0.74
N MET A 91 4.88 4.50 0.72
CA MET A 91 5.92 3.60 0.19
C MET A 91 6.20 2.44 1.14
N HIS A 92 6.01 2.64 2.45
CA HIS A 92 6.27 1.62 3.46
C HIS A 92 5.33 0.42 3.32
N ILE A 93 4.03 0.64 3.11
CA ILE A 93 3.08 -0.44 2.85
C ILE A 93 3.38 -1.19 1.56
N ALA A 94 3.81 -0.50 0.49
CA ALA A 94 4.17 -1.15 -0.76
C ALA A 94 5.38 -2.08 -0.58
N ARG A 95 6.44 -1.58 0.06
CA ARG A 95 7.61 -2.39 0.42
C ARG A 95 7.22 -3.56 1.35
N ALA A 96 6.35 -3.31 2.31
CA ALA A 96 5.90 -4.33 3.27
C ALA A 96 5.05 -5.43 2.61
N ILE A 97 4.27 -5.10 1.59
CA ILE A 97 3.50 -6.06 0.78
C ILE A 97 4.45 -6.85 -0.13
N GLY A 98 5.29 -6.18 -0.93
CA GLY A 98 6.21 -6.83 -1.86
C GLY A 98 7.15 -7.81 -1.14
N ASN A 99 7.73 -7.39 0.00
CA ASN A 99 8.54 -8.28 0.82
C ASN A 99 7.74 -9.46 1.38
N ALA A 100 6.51 -9.26 1.85
CA ALA A 100 5.70 -10.35 2.38
C ALA A 100 5.42 -11.41 1.30
N ILE A 101 5.09 -10.99 0.08
CA ILE A 101 4.89 -11.88 -1.06
C ILE A 101 6.18 -12.64 -1.39
N HIS A 102 7.30 -11.92 -1.51
CA HIS A 102 8.59 -12.55 -1.80
C HIS A 102 9.01 -13.57 -0.73
N HIS A 103 8.78 -13.26 0.55
CA HIS A 103 9.08 -14.19 1.64
C HIS A 103 8.17 -15.42 1.63
N ALA A 104 6.89 -15.27 1.29
CA ALA A 104 5.93 -16.36 1.26
C ALA A 104 6.08 -17.27 0.04
N TYR A 105 6.41 -16.69 -1.13
CA TYR A 105 6.30 -17.37 -2.43
C TYR A 105 7.59 -17.34 -3.27
N GLY A 106 8.68 -16.75 -2.79
CA GLY A 106 9.92 -16.60 -3.54
C GLY A 106 9.78 -15.61 -4.71
N GLY A 107 10.25 -15.98 -5.89
CA GLY A 107 10.21 -15.12 -7.08
C GLY A 107 11.20 -13.96 -7.04
N LYS A 108 11.16 -13.09 -8.06
CA LYS A 108 12.00 -11.89 -8.15
C LYS A 108 11.22 -10.67 -7.65
N LEU A 109 11.83 -9.90 -6.76
CA LEU A 109 11.28 -8.63 -6.26
C LEU A 109 12.22 -7.47 -6.63
N ASP A 110 11.72 -6.52 -7.40
CA ASP A 110 12.41 -5.29 -7.79
C ASP A 110 11.74 -4.08 -7.11
N LEU A 111 12.55 -3.17 -6.58
CA LEU A 111 12.13 -1.90 -5.94
C LEU A 111 12.86 -0.75 -6.62
N ASP A 112 12.13 0.08 -7.37
CA ASP A 112 12.64 1.26 -8.07
C ASP A 112 12.05 2.53 -7.45
N TYR A 113 12.90 3.36 -6.85
CA TYR A 113 12.49 4.57 -6.13
C TYR A 113 12.32 5.79 -7.06
N GLY A 114 12.52 5.63 -8.37
CA GLY A 114 12.42 6.73 -9.34
C GLY A 114 13.55 7.76 -9.16
N HIS A 115 13.76 8.60 -10.17
CA HIS A 115 14.85 9.60 -10.16
C HIS A 115 14.61 10.80 -9.22
N ALA A 116 13.40 10.97 -8.68
CA ALA A 116 13.04 12.08 -7.80
C ALA A 116 12.32 11.64 -6.51
N GLU A 117 12.33 10.34 -6.18
CA GLU A 117 11.69 9.74 -4.98
C GLU A 117 10.20 10.08 -4.77
N SER A 118 9.50 10.57 -5.81
CA SER A 118 8.10 10.98 -5.68
C SER A 118 7.13 9.79 -5.65
N GLU A 119 7.55 8.67 -6.25
CA GLU A 119 6.76 7.44 -6.34
C GLU A 119 7.69 6.21 -6.34
N LEU A 120 7.36 5.20 -5.53
CA LEU A 120 8.04 3.90 -5.54
C LEU A 120 7.32 2.94 -6.51
N HIS A 121 8.07 2.34 -7.43
CA HIS A 121 7.60 1.24 -8.25
C HIS A 121 8.13 -0.08 -7.72
N VAL A 122 7.21 -1.00 -7.42
CA VAL A 122 7.52 -2.36 -6.95
C VAL A 122 7.08 -3.33 -8.03
N ARG A 123 7.93 -4.28 -8.38
CA ARG A 123 7.54 -5.37 -9.26
C ARG A 123 7.90 -6.70 -8.62
N TRP A 124 6.94 -7.60 -8.53
CA TRP A 124 7.17 -8.98 -8.17
C TRP A 124 6.79 -9.90 -9.32
N HIS A 125 7.69 -10.79 -9.69
CA HIS A 125 7.48 -11.74 -10.77
C HIS A 125 7.80 -13.16 -10.33
N ARG A 126 6.93 -14.11 -10.71
CA ARG A 126 7.23 -15.53 -10.65
C ARG A 126 6.50 -16.32 -11.74
N SER A 127 7.26 -17.13 -12.46
CA SER A 127 6.76 -18.12 -13.43
C SER A 127 6.34 -19.41 -12.73
#